data_AF-A0A7G8VEM1-F1
#
_entry.id   AF-A0A7G8VEM1-F1
#
_cell.length_a   1.000
_cell.length_b   1.000
_cell.length_c   1.000
_cell.angle_alpha   90.00
_cell.angle_beta   90.00
_cell.angle_gamma   90.00
#
_symmetry.space_group_name_H-M   'P 1'
#
loop_
_entity.id
_entity.type
_entity.pdbx_description
1 polymer ?
#
loop_
_entity_poly.entity_id
_entity_poly.type
_entity_poly.pdbx_seq_one_letter_code
_entity_poly.pdbx_strand_id
1 'polypeptide(L)'
;MNASPTTRPRWGRLRLALGWLGLGLASATVPIAAPAQTQQQVPQHWVSYANLAGNQLQSSLSDPANETVVRLHAWMQERMLKEGQPVPPAPVVVRVWVAANGKVERVAFDSLGNAQADADLRALLTAQPLAEAPPRDMRQPMVLQLTLSFVTNT
;
A
#
# COMPACT_ATOMS: atom_id res chain seq x y z
N MET A 1 -24.04 17.77 -15.56
CA MET A 1 -23.76 16.88 -14.41
C MET A 1 -23.22 15.57 -14.98
N ASN A 2 -21.91 15.33 -14.95
CA ASN A 2 -21.29 14.14 -15.56
C ASN A 2 -20.82 13.21 -14.44
N ALA A 3 -21.49 12.06 -14.31
CA ALA A 3 -21.12 10.99 -13.40
C ALA A 3 -20.14 10.05 -14.10
N SER A 4 -18.94 9.90 -13.55
CA SER A 4 -17.96 8.89 -13.98
C SER A 4 -18.20 7.58 -13.21
N PRO A 5 -18.33 6.42 -13.87
CA PRO A 5 -18.48 5.14 -13.18
C PRO A 5 -17.13 4.65 -12.61
N THR A 6 -17.07 4.46 -11.29
CA THR A 6 -15.91 3.90 -10.59
C THR A 6 -15.88 2.38 -10.70
N THR A 7 -14.99 1.86 -11.55
CA THR A 7 -14.70 0.42 -11.69
C THR A 7 -14.01 -0.11 -10.44
N ARG A 8 -14.69 -0.99 -9.68
CA ARG A 8 -14.11 -1.72 -8.53
C ARG A 8 -13.55 -3.07 -9.00
N PRO A 9 -12.25 -3.38 -8.80
CA PRO A 9 -11.77 -4.73 -9.09
C PRO A 9 -12.19 -5.71 -7.98
N ARG A 10 -13.17 -6.58 -8.29
CA ARG A 10 -13.55 -7.77 -7.50
C ARG A 10 -12.49 -8.84 -7.68
N TRP A 11 -11.61 -9.01 -6.70
CA TRP A 11 -10.69 -10.15 -6.65
C TRP A 11 -11.46 -11.38 -6.16
N GLY A 12 -11.61 -12.34 -7.08
CA GLY A 12 -12.43 -13.52 -6.91
C GLY A 12 -11.98 -14.37 -5.72
N ARG A 13 -12.91 -14.55 -4.77
CA ARG A 13 -12.86 -15.65 -3.82
C ARG A 13 -13.25 -16.92 -4.57
N LEU A 14 -12.29 -17.64 -5.13
CA LEU A 14 -12.53 -19.01 -5.57
C LEU A 14 -12.30 -19.94 -4.38
N ARG A 15 -13.37 -20.16 -3.62
CA ARG A 15 -13.52 -21.37 -2.82
C ARG A 15 -13.96 -22.48 -3.77
N LEU A 16 -13.19 -23.55 -3.89
CA LEU A 16 -13.75 -24.82 -4.34
C LEU A 16 -13.56 -25.88 -3.26
N ALA A 17 -14.70 -26.39 -2.81
CA ALA A 17 -14.84 -27.51 -1.91
C ALA A 17 -14.87 -28.83 -2.70
N LEU A 18 -14.46 -29.89 -2.00
CA LEU A 18 -14.87 -31.30 -2.11
C LEU A 18 -14.93 -31.99 -3.48
N GLY A 19 -14.11 -33.02 -3.62
CA GLY A 19 -14.38 -34.19 -4.48
C GLY A 19 -13.64 -35.41 -3.93
N TRP A 20 -14.37 -36.29 -3.25
CA TRP A 20 -13.90 -37.61 -2.79
C TRP A 20 -13.88 -38.62 -3.95
N LEU A 21 -13.18 -39.74 -3.72
CA LEU A 21 -13.09 -41.04 -4.46
C LEU A 21 -11.95 -41.24 -5.46
N GLY A 22 -11.17 -42.31 -5.21
CA GLY A 22 -10.59 -43.15 -6.25
C GLY A 22 -9.23 -43.77 -5.92
N LEU A 23 -9.21 -44.99 -5.33
CA LEU A 23 -8.04 -45.87 -5.26
C LEU A 23 -7.55 -46.22 -6.69
N GLY A 24 -6.24 -46.12 -6.95
CA GLY A 24 -5.62 -46.59 -8.18
C GLY A 24 -4.09 -46.70 -8.05
N LEU A 25 -3.54 -47.82 -8.48
CA LEU A 25 -2.19 -48.34 -8.24
C LEU A 25 -1.08 -47.64 -9.06
N ALA A 26 0.12 -47.59 -8.47
CA ALA A 26 1.45 -47.47 -9.07
C ALA A 26 1.65 -46.47 -10.24
N SER A 27 2.27 -45.33 -9.93
CA SER A 27 2.94 -44.50 -10.93
C SER A 27 4.11 -43.75 -10.31
N ALA A 28 5.27 -43.88 -10.96
CA ALA A 28 6.52 -43.24 -10.61
C ALA A 28 6.32 -41.75 -10.30
N THR A 29 6.81 -41.33 -9.14
CA THR A 29 6.80 -39.91 -8.73
C THR A 29 7.82 -39.15 -9.58
N VAL A 30 7.41 -38.70 -10.76
CA VAL A 30 8.05 -37.55 -11.40
C VAL A 30 7.77 -36.33 -10.51
N PRO A 31 8.78 -35.65 -9.97
CA PRO A 31 8.54 -34.39 -9.28
C PRO A 31 8.01 -33.42 -10.32
N ILE A 32 6.70 -33.13 -10.26
CA ILE A 32 6.10 -31.99 -10.90
C ILE A 32 6.72 -30.76 -10.24
N ALA A 33 7.83 -30.27 -10.81
CA ALA A 33 8.35 -28.97 -10.47
C ALA A 33 7.25 -27.96 -10.81
N ALA A 34 6.65 -27.37 -9.78
CA ALA A 34 5.74 -26.25 -9.97
C ALA A 34 6.46 -25.22 -10.86
N PRO A 35 5.83 -24.68 -11.91
CA PRO A 35 6.45 -23.63 -12.69
C PRO A 35 6.77 -22.49 -11.72
N ALA A 36 8.06 -22.23 -11.52
CA ALA A 36 8.52 -21.03 -10.84
C ALA A 36 7.92 -19.87 -11.63
N GLN A 37 6.87 -19.26 -11.08
CA GLN A 37 6.33 -18.03 -11.61
C GLN A 37 7.51 -17.08 -11.66
N THR A 38 7.98 -16.75 -12.86
CA THR A 38 9.05 -15.76 -13.07
C THR A 38 8.51 -14.43 -12.57
N GLN A 39 8.61 -14.22 -11.26
CA GLN A 39 8.42 -12.94 -10.61
C GLN A 39 9.43 -12.04 -11.31
N GLN A 40 8.93 -11.16 -12.18
CA GLN A 40 9.77 -10.23 -12.93
C GLN A 40 10.69 -9.54 -11.93
N GLN A 41 11.97 -9.91 -11.98
CA GLN A 41 12.93 -9.53 -10.96
C GLN A 41 13.11 -8.01 -11.05
N VAL A 42 12.56 -7.31 -10.06
CA VAL A 42 12.57 -5.85 -10.05
C VAL A 42 14.03 -5.40 -9.89
N PRO A 43 14.51 -4.45 -10.71
CA PRO A 43 15.87 -3.94 -10.58
C PRO A 43 16.16 -3.40 -9.17
N GLN A 44 17.35 -3.67 -8.65
CA GLN A 44 17.73 -3.30 -7.28
C GLN A 44 17.68 -1.78 -7.04
N HIS A 45 18.04 -0.96 -8.03
CA HIS A 45 17.99 0.50 -7.91
C HIS A 45 16.55 1.03 -7.76
N TRP A 46 15.54 0.32 -8.29
CA TRP A 46 14.14 0.67 -8.04
C TRP A 46 13.74 0.36 -6.59
N VAL A 47 14.23 -0.75 -6.04
CA VAL A 47 13.97 -1.12 -4.64
C VAL A 47 14.62 -0.12 -3.70
N SER A 48 15.87 0.28 -3.95
CA SER A 48 16.55 1.31 -3.17
C SER A 48 15.80 2.64 -3.21
N TYR A 49 15.34 3.07 -4.39
CA TYR A 49 14.54 4.28 -4.52
C TYR A 49 13.20 4.18 -3.79
N ALA A 50 12.50 3.05 -3.91
CA ALA A 50 11.23 2.82 -3.22
C ALA A 50 11.38 2.84 -1.70
N ASN A 51 12.48 2.30 -1.18
CA ASN A 51 12.81 2.37 0.25
C ASN A 51 13.09 3.80 0.70
N LEU A 52 13.86 4.58 -0.07
CA LEU A 52 14.12 5.98 0.24
C LEU A 52 12.84 6.80 0.26
N ALA A 53 12.03 6.69 -0.80
CA ALA A 53 10.76 7.38 -0.91
C ALA A 53 9.79 6.96 0.21
N GLY A 54 9.72 5.66 0.50
CA GLY A 54 8.92 5.11 1.60
C GLY A 54 9.34 5.67 2.96
N ASN A 55 10.63 5.68 3.27
CA ASN A 55 11.15 6.25 4.52
C ASN A 55 10.86 7.75 4.64
N GLN A 56 11.01 8.51 3.55
CA GLN A 56 10.72 9.95 3.56
C GLN A 56 9.24 10.24 3.80
N LEU A 57 8.35 9.52 3.10
CA LEU A 57 6.90 9.65 3.28
C LEU A 57 6.49 9.21 4.69
N GLN A 58 7.05 8.11 5.19
CA GLN A 58 6.83 7.62 6.55
C GLN A 58 7.26 8.65 7.60
N SER A 59 8.39 9.33 7.39
CA SER A 59 8.86 10.41 8.26
C SER A 59 7.91 11.60 8.23
N SER A 60 7.37 11.96 7.06
CA SER A 60 6.40 13.05 6.91
C SER A 60 5.06 12.74 7.58
N LEU A 61 4.65 11.47 7.59
CA LEU A 61 3.47 10.98 8.32
C LEU A 61 3.67 10.94 9.83
N SER A 62 4.91 10.94 10.31
CA SER A 62 5.24 10.84 11.73
C SER A 62 5.63 12.18 12.35
N ASP A 63 5.58 13.28 11.58
CA ASP A 63 5.99 14.61 12.02
C ASP A 63 4.90 15.27 12.89
N PRO A 64 5.11 15.40 14.22
CA PRO A 64 4.12 15.99 15.12
C PRO A 64 3.98 17.52 14.94
N ALA A 65 4.91 18.18 14.24
CA ALA A 65 4.81 19.61 13.96
C ALA A 65 3.75 19.92 12.89
N ASN A 66 3.31 18.91 12.14
CA ASN A 66 2.30 19.07 11.09
C ASN A 66 0.89 18.83 11.64
N GLU A 67 0.06 19.87 11.66
CA GLU A 67 -1.34 19.79 12.12
C GLU A 67 -2.16 18.72 11.38
N THR A 68 -1.84 18.44 10.11
CA THR A 68 -2.51 17.41 9.30
C THR A 68 -2.20 16.01 9.82
N VAL A 69 -0.95 15.77 10.28
CA VAL A 69 -0.55 14.52 10.95
C VAL A 69 -1.32 14.36 12.26
N VAL A 70 -1.39 15.42 13.07
CA VAL A 70 -2.11 15.40 14.35
C VAL A 70 -3.59 15.04 14.14
N ARG A 71 -4.26 15.63 13.14
CA ARG A 71 -5.65 15.29 12.80
C ARG A 71 -5.81 13.84 12.35
N LEU A 72 -4.91 13.34 11.49
CA LEU A 72 -4.93 11.96 11.03
C LEU A 72 -4.76 10.98 12.21
N HIS A 73 -3.84 11.29 13.14
CA HIS A 73 -3.60 10.49 14.34
C HIS A 73 -4.79 10.50 15.31
N ALA A 74 -5.41 11.66 15.52
CA ALA A 74 -6.63 11.78 16.35
C ALA A 74 -7.77 10.94 15.77
N TRP A 75 -8.01 11.02 14.46
CA TRP A 75 -9.02 10.21 13.80
C TRP A 75 -8.76 8.70 13.99
N MET A 76 -7.51 8.25 13.85
CA MET A 76 -7.16 6.84 14.07
C MET A 76 -7.44 6.40 15.50
N GLN A 77 -7.05 7.22 16.49
CA GLN A 77 -7.29 6.92 17.90
C GLN A 77 -8.79 6.80 18.20
N GLU A 78 -9.61 7.72 17.68
CA GLU A 78 -11.07 7.63 17.78
C GLU A 78 -11.62 6.35 17.14
N ARG A 79 -11.07 5.95 15.99
CA ARG A 79 -11.48 4.74 15.27
C ARG A 79 -11.16 3.49 16.09
N MET A 80 -9.98 3.42 16.70
CA MET A 80 -9.58 2.31 17.59
C MET A 80 -10.50 2.22 18.82
N LEU A 81 -10.85 3.35 19.43
CA LEU A 81 -11.80 3.42 20.54
C LEU A 81 -13.20 2.94 20.14
N LYS A 82 -13.67 3.31 18.94
CA LYS A 82 -15.00 2.93 18.41
C LYS A 82 -15.08 1.47 18.01
N GLU A 83 -14.03 0.92 17.40
CA GLU A 83 -13.99 -0.46 16.90
C GLU A 83 -13.56 -1.47 17.97
N GLY A 84 -13.06 -1.02 19.12
CA GLY A 84 -12.62 -1.87 20.23
C GLY A 84 -11.45 -2.79 19.87
N GLN A 85 -10.75 -2.52 18.77
CA GLN A 85 -9.64 -3.33 18.28
C GLN A 85 -8.30 -2.68 18.65
N PRO A 86 -7.49 -3.32 19.51
CA PRO A 86 -6.13 -2.88 19.84
C PRO A 86 -5.11 -3.25 18.75
N VAL A 87 -5.56 -3.66 17.56
CA VAL A 87 -4.67 -4.03 16.46
C VAL A 87 -4.07 -2.76 15.86
N PRO A 88 -2.74 -2.69 15.66
CA PRO A 88 -2.13 -1.60 14.93
C PRO A 88 -2.80 -1.50 13.56
N PRO A 89 -3.15 -0.30 13.08
CA PRO A 89 -3.86 -0.14 11.82
C PRO A 89 -3.08 -0.87 10.72
N ALA A 90 -3.81 -1.65 9.91
CA ALA A 90 -3.21 -2.40 8.83
C ALA A 90 -2.39 -1.44 7.95
N PRO A 91 -1.19 -1.86 7.50
CA PRO A 91 -0.38 -1.00 6.64
C PRO A 91 -1.17 -0.55 5.41
N VAL A 92 -1.11 0.75 5.12
CA VAL A 92 -1.82 1.34 4.00
C VAL A 92 -0.99 1.17 2.74
N VAL A 93 -1.56 0.48 1.75
CA VAL A 93 -0.93 0.33 0.44
C VAL A 93 -1.24 1.58 -0.38
N VAL A 94 -0.18 2.34 -0.69
CA VAL A 94 -0.24 3.59 -1.43
C VAL A 94 0.42 3.43 -2.78
N ARG A 95 -0.23 3.94 -3.82
CA ARG A 95 0.28 4.03 -5.18
C ARG A 95 0.65 5.46 -5.47
N VAL A 96 1.90 5.69 -5.83
CA VAL A 96 2.47 7.03 -6.01
C VAL A 96 2.96 7.18 -7.45
N TRP A 97 2.59 8.29 -8.08
CA TRP A 97 3.14 8.75 -9.35
C TRP A 97 4.02 9.96 -9.08
N VAL A 98 5.26 9.89 -9.57
CA VAL A 98 6.30 10.86 -9.27
C VAL A 98 6.79 11.43 -10.59
N ALA A 99 6.77 12.75 -10.75
CA ALA A 99 7.34 13.40 -11.92
C ALA A 99 8.86 13.21 -11.96
N ALA A 100 9.46 13.42 -13.14
CA ALA A 100 10.91 13.34 -13.32
C ALA A 100 11.73 14.33 -12.45
N ASN A 101 11.08 15.29 -11.80
CA ASN A 101 11.69 16.23 -10.84
C ASN A 101 11.51 15.81 -9.37
N GLY A 102 11.01 14.60 -9.09
CA GLY A 102 10.76 14.11 -7.73
C GLY A 102 9.44 14.59 -7.11
N LYS A 103 8.67 15.45 -7.78
CA LYS A 103 7.36 15.90 -7.27
C LYS A 103 6.33 14.78 -7.37
N VAL A 104 5.57 14.55 -6.29
CA VAL A 104 4.43 13.64 -6.33
C VAL A 104 3.27 14.31 -7.08
N GLU A 105 2.88 13.74 -8.22
CA GLU A 105 1.79 14.27 -9.05
C GLU A 105 0.44 13.64 -8.73
N ARG A 106 0.46 12.37 -8.30
CA ARG A 106 -0.74 11.63 -7.99
C ARG A 106 -0.46 10.61 -6.90
N VAL A 107 -1.48 10.40 -6.06
CA VAL A 107 -1.50 9.36 -5.05
C VAL A 107 -2.86 8.65 -5.11
N ALA A 108 -2.85 7.33 -4.98
CA ALA A 108 -4.06 6.51 -4.85
C ALA A 108 -3.86 5.46 -3.75
N PHE A 109 -4.85 5.29 -2.88
CA PHE A 109 -4.86 4.32 -1.80
C PHE A 109 -6.31 3.87 -1.57
N ASP A 110 -6.49 2.76 -0.84
CA ASP A 110 -7.82 2.35 -0.41
C ASP A 110 -8.34 3.29 0.67
N SER A 111 -9.60 3.72 0.57
CA SER A 111 -10.16 4.71 1.51
C SER A 111 -10.06 4.20 2.94
N LEU A 112 -9.64 5.10 3.83
CA LEU A 112 -9.57 4.86 5.27
C LEU A 112 -10.96 4.78 5.93
N GLY A 113 -12.04 4.96 5.15
CA GLY A 113 -13.42 5.00 5.64
C GLY A 113 -13.85 6.38 6.16
N ASN A 114 -12.99 7.40 6.00
CA ASN A 114 -13.28 8.78 6.40
C ASN A 114 -12.68 9.76 5.36
N ALA A 115 -13.54 10.60 4.77
CA ALA A 115 -13.14 11.50 3.69
C ALA A 115 -12.11 12.57 4.12
N GLN A 116 -12.16 13.00 5.39
CA GLN A 116 -11.20 13.95 5.95
C GLN A 116 -9.84 13.27 6.14
N ALA A 117 -9.80 12.07 6.72
CA ALA A 117 -8.57 11.29 6.86
C ALA A 117 -7.94 10.96 5.50
N ASP A 118 -8.75 10.63 4.49
CA ASP A 118 -8.29 10.42 3.11
C ASP A 118 -7.68 11.71 2.52
N ALA A 119 -8.34 12.86 2.73
CA ALA A 119 -7.83 14.14 2.26
C ALA A 119 -6.50 14.53 2.96
N ASP A 120 -6.42 14.33 4.28
CA ASP A 120 -5.25 14.59 5.10
C ASP A 120 -4.07 13.70 4.69
N LEU A 121 -4.29 12.39 4.50
CA LEU A 121 -3.25 11.46 4.02
C LEU A 121 -2.74 11.88 2.64
N ARG A 122 -3.64 12.22 1.70
CA ARG A 122 -3.24 12.67 0.37
C ARG A 122 -2.46 13.99 0.42
N ALA A 123 -2.88 14.92 1.28
CA ALA A 123 -2.19 16.20 1.46
C ALA A 123 -0.76 15.97 1.98
N LEU A 124 -0.58 15.12 2.99
CA LEU A 124 0.75 14.77 3.53
C LEU A 124 1.67 14.16 2.47
N LEU A 125 1.15 13.22 1.68
CA LEU A 125 1.94 12.54 0.64
C LEU A 125 2.26 13.41 -0.58
N THR A 126 1.59 14.55 -0.73
CA THR A 126 1.81 15.51 -1.83
C THR A 126 2.41 16.83 -1.38
N ALA A 127 2.59 17.03 -0.07
CA ALA A 127 3.05 18.29 0.53
C ALA A 127 4.51 18.61 0.17
N GLN A 128 5.38 17.60 0.17
CA GLN A 128 6.79 17.77 -0.14
C GLN A 128 7.21 16.88 -1.33
N PRO A 129 8.09 17.39 -2.21
CA PRO A 129 8.73 16.55 -3.23
C PRO A 129 9.63 15.50 -2.57
N LEU A 130 9.81 14.38 -3.26
CA LEU A 130 10.78 13.38 -2.84
C LEU A 130 12.20 13.94 -2.99
N ALA A 131 13.11 13.50 -2.11
CA ALA A 131 14.49 13.99 -2.08
C ALA A 131 15.25 13.69 -3.37
N GLU A 132 14.90 12.58 -4.04
CA GLU A 132 15.48 12.17 -5.32
C GLU A 132 14.41 11.99 -6.40
N ALA A 133 14.79 12.29 -7.64
CA ALA A 133 13.98 11.98 -8.81
C ALA A 133 13.90 10.47 -9.04
N PRO A 134 12.76 9.95 -9.54
CA PRO A 134 12.62 8.54 -9.84
C PRO A 134 13.60 8.12 -10.95
N PRO A 135 14.15 6.88 -10.90
CA PRO A 135 14.95 6.35 -11.98
C PRO A 135 14.19 6.41 -13.31
N ARG A 136 14.87 6.79 -14.40
CA ARG A 136 14.22 7.02 -15.71
C ARG A 136 13.55 5.78 -16.29
N ASP A 137 14.05 4.60 -15.94
CA ASP A 137 13.52 3.30 -16.34
C ASP A 137 12.44 2.77 -15.37
N MET A 138 12.17 3.45 -14.25
CA MET A 138 11.24 2.99 -13.22
C MET A 138 9.80 3.00 -13.71
N ARG A 139 9.11 1.86 -13.56
CA ARG A 139 7.68 1.78 -13.87
C ARG A 139 6.82 2.44 -12.80
N GLN A 140 5.84 3.20 -13.25
CA GLN A 140 4.83 3.83 -12.39
C GLN A 140 3.46 3.18 -12.57
N PRO A 141 2.58 3.20 -11.56
CA PRO A 141 2.80 3.74 -10.21
C PRO A 141 3.76 2.89 -9.37
N MET A 142 4.51 3.56 -8.48
CA MET A 142 5.25 2.88 -7.43
C MET A 142 4.27 2.50 -6.31
N VAL A 143 4.29 1.24 -5.89
CA VAL A 143 3.44 0.75 -4.79
C VAL A 143 4.29 0.69 -3.53
N LEU A 144 3.89 1.46 -2.53
CA LEU A 144 4.53 1.55 -1.22
C LEU A 144 3.56 1.06 -0.15
N GLN A 145 4.09 0.42 0.87
CA GLN A 145 3.33 0.08 2.06
C GLN A 145 3.77 1.03 3.18
N LEU A 146 2.85 1.87 3.65
CA LEU A 146 3.11 2.84 4.71
C LEU A 146 2.44 2.37 6.00
N THR A 147 3.11 2.54 7.13
CA THR A 147 2.57 2.18 8.43
C THR A 147 2.04 3.44 9.10
N LEU A 148 0.77 3.46 9.49
CA LEU A 148 0.24 4.58 10.25
C LEU A 148 0.43 4.30 11.74
N SER A 149 1.56 4.74 12.31
CA SER A 149 1.85 4.56 13.73
C SER A 149 1.44 5.79 14.54
N PHE A 150 0.72 5.57 15.63
CA PHE A 150 0.61 6.56 16.70
C PHE A 150 1.99 6.75 17.32
N VAL A 151 2.41 8.01 17.55
CA VAL A 151 3.57 8.26 18.40
C VAL A 151 3.16 7.87 19.82
N THR A 152 3.59 6.70 20.29
CA THR A 152 3.51 6.36 21.70
C THR A 152 4.63 7.14 22.38
N ASN A 153 4.29 8.31 22.93
CA ASN A 153 5.17 8.97 23.87
C ASN A 153 5.13 8.11 25.16
N THR A 154 6.16 7.28 25.34
CA THR A 154 6.42 6.58 26.62
C THR A 154 6.95 7.55 27.65
#